data_AF-A0A5A7TR41-F1
#
_entry.id   AF-A0A5A7TR41-F1
#
_cell.length_a   1.000
_cell.length_b   1.000
_cell.length_c   1.000
_cell.angle_alpha   90.00
_cell.angle_beta   90.00
_cell.angle_gamma   90.00
#
_symmetry.space_group_name_H-M   'P 1'
#
loop_
_entity.id
_entity.type
_entity.pdbx_description
1 polymer ?
#
loop_
_entity_poly.entity_id
_entity_poly.type
_entity_poly.pdbx_seq_one_letter_code
_entity_poly.pdbx_strand_id
1 'polypeptide(L)' 'MIFEKVSALAARKGWTASQLALAWVRNQGNDVVPIPGTTKLQNLESNIEALSLKLTPQDMHG' A
#
# COMPACT_ATOMS: atom_id res chain seq x y z
N MET A 1 7.36 -10.90 -12.09
CA MET A 1 7.57 -11.72 -10.87
C MET A 1 7.43 -10.95 -9.56
N ILE A 2 8.07 -9.79 -9.34
CA ILE A 2 7.88 -9.00 -8.09
C ILE A 2 6.48 -8.41 -8.00
N PHE A 3 6.02 -7.75 -9.06
CA PHE A 3 4.67 -7.16 -9.11
C PHE A 3 3.56 -8.19 -8.82
N GLU A 4 3.71 -9.42 -9.30
CA GLU A 4 2.72 -10.48 -9.06
C GLU A 4 2.68 -10.94 -7.62
N LYS A 5 3.83 -11.04 -6.95
CA LYS A 5 3.89 -11.35 -5.51
C LYS A 5 3.23 -10.25 -4.68
N VAL A 6 3.52 -9.00 -5.00
CA VAL A 6 2.89 -7.83 -4.35
C VAL A 6 1.39 -7.82 -4.60
N SER A 7 0.96 -8.06 -5.83
CA SER A 7 -0.46 -8.13 -6.20
C SER A 7 -1.18 -9.28 -5.50
N ALA A 8 -0.55 -10.46 -5.40
CA ALA A 8 -1.13 -11.59 -4.69
C ALA A 8 -1.25 -11.32 -3.18
N LEU A 9 -0.25 -10.67 -2.56
CA LEU A 9 -0.30 -10.28 -1.16
C LEU A 9 -1.39 -9.23 -0.91
N ALA A 10 -1.50 -8.23 -1.78
CA ALA A 10 -2.53 -7.20 -1.71
C ALA A 10 -3.92 -7.83 -1.88
N ALA A 11 -4.10 -8.72 -2.85
CA ALA A 11 -5.36 -9.43 -3.11
C ALA A 11 -5.82 -10.28 -1.91
N ARG A 12 -4.90 -10.94 -1.19
CA ARG A 12 -5.23 -11.68 0.04
C ARG A 12 -5.86 -10.79 1.13
N LYS A 13 -5.58 -9.49 1.10
CA LYS A 13 -6.13 -8.49 2.04
C LYS A 13 -7.26 -7.64 1.44
N GLY A 14 -7.64 -7.90 0.19
CA GLY A 14 -8.60 -7.06 -0.54
C GLY A 14 -8.06 -5.68 -0.91
N TRP A 15 -6.74 -5.52 -0.97
CA TRP A 15 -6.08 -4.26 -1.31
C TRP A 15 -5.58 -4.27 -2.75
N THR A 16 -5.39 -3.07 -3.31
CA THR A 16 -4.65 -2.88 -4.55
C THR A 16 -3.15 -2.94 -4.30
N ALA A 17 -2.36 -3.23 -5.34
CA ALA A 17 -0.90 -3.21 -5.24
C ALA A 17 -0.37 -1.81 -4.84
N SER A 18 -1.01 -0.74 -5.30
CA SER A 18 -0.68 0.64 -4.91
C SER A 18 -0.99 0.91 -3.45
N GLN A 19 -2.13 0.42 -2.94
CA GLN A 19 -2.49 0.51 -1.52
C GLN A 19 -1.46 -0.18 -0.63
N LEU A 20 -1.05 -1.40 -1.00
CA LEU A 20 -0.03 -2.14 -0.27
C LEU A 20 1.32 -1.40 -0.26
N ALA A 21 1.73 -0.82 -1.39
CA ALA A 21 2.98 -0.07 -1.49
C ALA A 21 2.96 1.19 -0.61
N LEU A 22 1.87 1.96 -0.64
CA LEU A 22 1.71 3.17 0.18
C LEU A 22 1.69 2.85 1.68
N ALA A 23 0.98 1.79 2.08
CA ALA A 23 0.97 1.33 3.46
C ALA A 23 2.37 0.86 3.92
N TRP A 24 3.12 0.20 3.04
CA TRP A 24 4.48 -0.26 3.34
C TRP A 24 5.45 0.91 3.57
N VAL A 25 5.40 1.92 2.70
CA VAL A 25 6.22 3.14 2.84
C VAL A 25 5.92 3.84 4.16
N ARG A 26 4.64 4.00 4.51
CA ARG A 26 4.24 4.59 5.80
C ARG A 26 4.79 3.80 6.99
N ASN A 27 4.90 2.48 6.89
CA ASN A 27 5.37 1.64 7.99
C ASN A 27 6.91 1.61 8.14
N GLN A 28 7.67 2.29 7.27
CA GLN A 28 9.13 2.40 7.37
C GLN A 28 9.59 3.35 8.47
N GLY A 29 8.71 4.18 9.03
CA GLY A 29 9.04 5.07 10.14
C GLY A 29 7.93 6.07 10.44
N ASN A 30 7.89 6.57 11.68
CA ASN A 30 6.87 7.52 12.12
C ASN A 30 6.91 8.87 11.36
N ASP A 31 8.05 9.19 10.75
CA ASP A 31 8.28 10.44 10.00
C ASP A 31 8.19 10.25 8.47
N VAL A 32 7.77 9.07 7.99
CA VAL A 32 7.67 8.79 6.56
C VAL A 32 6.23 9.03 6.09
N VAL A 33 6.03 10.14 5.38
CA VAL A 33 4.75 10.48 4.76
C VAL A 33 4.82 10.23 3.26
N PRO A 34 4.06 9.27 2.71
CA PRO A 34 3.97 9.12 1.26
C PRO A 34 3.27 10.34 0.67
N ILE A 35 3.82 10.91 -0.42
CA ILE A 35 3.20 11.98 -1.20
C ILE A 35 2.64 11.35 -2.48
N PRO A 36 1.39 10.83 -2.47
CA PRO A 36 0.82 10.19 -3.64
C PRO A 36 0.51 11.22 -4.74
N GLY A 37 1.21 11.12 -5.86
CA GLY A 37 0.84 11.81 -7.09
C GLY A 37 -0.07 10.92 -7.96
N THR A 38 -1.20 11.46 -8.42
CA THR A 38 -2.08 10.77 -9.38
C THR A 38 -2.74 11.75 -10.35
N THR A 39 -2.97 11.30 -11.58
CA THR A 39 -3.70 12.05 -12.62
C THR A 39 -5.14 11.55 -12.79
N LYS A 40 -5.54 10.49 -12.08
CA LYS A 40 -6.88 9.88 -12.14
C LYS A 40 -7.57 9.94 -10.78
N LEU A 41 -8.86 10.27 -10.77
CA LEU A 41 -9.66 10.38 -9.56
C LEU A 41 -9.81 9.04 -8.82
N GLN A 42 -10.02 7.92 -9.53
CA GLN A 42 -10.15 6.61 -8.88
C GLN A 42 -8.88 6.21 -8.11
N ASN A 43 -7.71 6.59 -8.63
CA ASN A 43 -6.45 6.36 -7.95
C ASN A 43 -6.29 7.27 -6.72
N LEU A 44 -6.87 8.48 -6.73
CA LEU A 44 -6.86 9.36 -5.56
C LEU A 44 -7.62 8.73 -4.40
N GLU A 45 -8.82 8.21 -4.66
CA GLU A 45 -9.64 7.51 -3.66
C GLU A 45 -8.89 6.29 -3.09
N SER A 46 -8.32 5.45 -3.96
CA SER A 46 -7.53 4.29 -3.54
C SER A 46 -6.29 4.68 -2.72
N ASN A 47 -5.63 5.80 -3.08
CA ASN A 47 -4.48 6.32 -2.34
C ASN A 47 -4.86 6.83 -0.94
N ILE A 48 -6.03 7.48 -0.81
CA ILE A 48 -6.55 7.94 0.49
C ILE A 48 -6.88 6.74 1.37
N GLU A 49 -7.55 5.72 0.82
CA GLU A 49 -7.84 4.48 1.55
C GLU A 49 -6.55 3.81 2.05
N ALA A 50 -5.48 3.84 1.24
CA ALA A 50 -4.18 3.28 1.60
C ALA A 50 -3.61 3.87 2.90
N LEU A 51 -3.88 5.16 3.17
CA LEU A 51 -3.45 5.84 4.39
C LEU A 51 -4.15 5.32 5.65
N SER A 52 -5.25 4.58 5.52
CA SER A 52 -5.95 3.96 6.66
C SER A 52 -5.53 2.51 6.90
N LEU A 53 -4.81 1.91 5.94
CA LEU A 53 -4.39 0.52 6.02
C LEU A 53 -3.21 0.37 6.98
N LYS A 54 -3.26 -0.68 7.81
CA LYS A 54 -2.20 -1.04 8.75
C LYS A 54 -1.59 -2.38 8.35
N LEU A 55 -0.31 -2.35 8.02
CA LEU A 55 0.47 -3.57 7.85
C LEU A 55 0.83 -4.12 9.22
N THR A 56 0.70 -5.44 9.35
CA THR A 56 1.16 -6.17 10.53
C THR A 56 2.63 -6.56 10.34
N PRO A 57 3.39 -6.80 11.41
CA PRO A 57 4.77 -7.25 11.31
C PRO A 57 4.92 -8.55 10.49
N GLN A 58 3.91 -9.40 10.45
CA GLN A 58 3.91 -10.63 9.64
C GLN A 58 3.85 -10.34 8.13
N ASP A 59 3.28 -9.21 7.72
CA ASP A 59 3.22 -8.81 6.31
C ASP A 59 4.57 -8.28 5.79
N MET A 60 5.47 -7.92 6.70
CA MET A 60 6.76 -7.31 6.38
C MET A 60 7.94 -8.28 6.38
N HIS A 61 7.78 -9.45 7.01
CA HIS A 61 8.85 -10.45 7.19
C HIS A 61 8.59 -11.76 6.43
N GLY A 62 7.64 -11.76 5.49
CA GLY A 62 7.24 -12.93 4.68
C GLY A 62 8.08 -13.15 3.43
#